data_AF-A0A258Q176-F1
#
_entry.id   AF-A0A258Q176-F1
#
_cell.length_a   1.000
_cell.length_b   1.000
_cell.length_c   1.000
_cell.angle_alpha   90.00
_cell.angle_beta   90.00
_cell.angle_gamma   90.00
#
_symmetry.space_group_name_H-M   'P 1'
#
loop_
_entity.id
_entity.type
_entity.pdbx_description
1 polymer ?
#
loop_
_entity_poly.entity_id
_entity_poly.type
_entity_poly.pdbx_seq_one_letter_code
_entity_poly.pdbx_strand_id
1 'polypeptide(L)'
;MKIPSTQVISQLAPHGEYLLEMKIPSTQVISQLAPQGELSAAVYLGNVLLVTGRSSAGDPTGISPDVCAAIANLLGVRLKLIPCKTQVEVIDAVASGICGIGLVGADPSRAKGVTFTAAYVELEASYLVPDGSPIEKVAQVDQDGIRIASFCNSAYDLWLQRNLQHATLVHADSFAASCTLFKEGGPDALAGLRTSLTKFSLEMAGSRVLEGQFTGI
;
A
#
# COMPACT_ATOMS: atom_id res chain seq x y z
N MET A 1 28.40 -19.95 -42.91
CA MET A 1 28.08 -19.48 -44.27
C MET A 1 26.86 -18.56 -44.19
N LYS A 2 27.12 -17.26 -44.38
CA LYS A 2 26.24 -16.12 -44.72
C LYS A 2 24.89 -15.93 -43.99
N ILE A 3 24.92 -14.90 -43.15
CA ILE A 3 23.83 -14.00 -42.75
C ILE A 3 23.28 -13.28 -44.01
N PRO A 4 21.97 -13.08 -44.17
CA PRO A 4 21.44 -12.05 -45.06
C PRO A 4 21.18 -10.75 -44.28
N SER A 5 21.76 -9.70 -44.82
CA SER A 5 21.72 -8.30 -44.41
C SER A 5 20.41 -7.60 -44.80
N THR A 6 19.95 -6.73 -43.90
CA THR A 6 19.39 -5.39 -44.16
C THR A 6 18.16 -5.27 -45.08
N GLN A 7 16.99 -5.13 -44.46
CA GLN A 7 16.06 -4.06 -44.82
C GLN A 7 15.51 -3.41 -43.55
N VAL A 8 16.12 -2.28 -43.21
CA VAL A 8 15.55 -1.24 -42.37
C VAL A 8 14.55 -0.49 -43.24
N ILE A 9 13.25 -0.66 -43.01
CA ILE A 9 12.25 0.34 -43.37
C ILE A 9 11.39 0.56 -42.13
N SER A 10 11.58 1.75 -41.58
CA SER A 10 10.81 2.39 -40.53
C SER A 10 9.30 2.28 -40.77
N GLN A 11 8.59 1.63 -39.87
CA GLN A 11 7.22 2.03 -39.53
C GLN A 11 7.29 2.78 -38.20
N LEU A 12 7.79 4.02 -38.28
CA LEU A 12 7.48 5.04 -37.28
C LEU A 12 6.00 5.37 -37.47
N ALA A 13 5.15 4.91 -36.56
CA ALA A 13 3.83 5.48 -36.42
C ALA A 13 3.98 6.99 -36.16
N PRO A 14 3.27 7.86 -36.90
CA PRO A 14 3.40 9.30 -36.72
C PRO A 14 2.93 9.67 -35.31
N HIS A 15 3.70 10.53 -34.66
CA HIS A 15 3.37 11.14 -33.39
C HIS A 15 1.97 11.79 -33.45
N GLY A 16 1.00 11.17 -32.80
CA GLY A 16 -0.38 11.66 -32.71
C GLY A 16 -1.24 10.69 -31.91
N GLU A 17 -1.73 11.15 -30.76
CA GLU A 17 -2.84 10.56 -29.99
C GLU A 17 -2.56 9.22 -29.27
N TYR A 18 -1.82 9.29 -28.16
CA TYR A 18 -2.22 8.55 -26.96
C TYR A 18 -3.23 9.41 -26.17
N LEU A 19 -4.34 9.76 -26.81
CA LEU A 19 -5.55 9.98 -26.03
C LEU A 19 -5.94 8.58 -25.59
N LEU A 20 -5.72 8.25 -24.31
CA LEU A 20 -6.49 7.20 -23.67
C LEU A 20 -7.94 7.50 -24.03
N GLU A 21 -8.55 6.73 -24.93
CA GLU A 21 -10.00 6.74 -25.08
C GLU A 21 -10.53 6.50 -23.67
N MET A 22 -11.00 7.58 -23.01
CA MET A 22 -11.70 7.49 -21.75
C MET A 22 -13.00 6.76 -22.08
N LYS A 23 -12.93 5.44 -22.02
CA LYS A 23 -14.06 4.56 -22.23
C LYS A 23 -15.09 4.97 -21.19
N ILE A 24 -16.17 5.58 -21.66
CA ILE A 24 -17.31 5.92 -20.81
C ILE A 24 -17.69 4.63 -20.08
N PRO A 25 -17.65 4.61 -18.73
CA PRO A 25 -18.00 3.43 -17.97
C PRO A 25 -19.41 2.97 -18.35
N SER A 26 -19.59 1.67 -18.58
CA SER A 26 -20.91 1.17 -18.94
C SER A 26 -21.90 1.43 -17.80
N THR A 27 -23.19 1.56 -18.14
CA THR A 27 -24.25 1.73 -17.14
C THR A 27 -24.24 0.59 -16.11
N GLN A 28 -23.82 -0.60 -16.52
CA GLN A 28 -23.65 -1.74 -15.60
C GLN A 28 -22.58 -1.47 -14.53
N VAL A 29 -21.41 -0.94 -14.91
CA VAL A 29 -20.34 -0.58 -13.95
C VAL A 29 -20.83 0.48 -12.97
N ILE A 30 -21.49 1.52 -13.48
CA ILE A 30 -22.04 2.59 -12.62
C ILE A 30 -23.07 2.00 -11.64
N SER A 31 -23.97 1.13 -12.10
CA SER A 31 -24.99 0.51 -11.24
C SER A 31 -24.40 -0.41 -10.16
N GLN A 32 -23.23 -1.00 -10.40
CA GLN A 32 -22.56 -1.88 -9.45
C GLN A 32 -21.79 -1.08 -8.39
N LEU A 33 -21.06 -0.03 -8.81
CA LEU A 33 -20.21 0.76 -7.91
C LEU A 33 -20.94 1.92 -7.22
N ALA A 34 -21.98 2.44 -7.85
CA ALA A 34 -22.73 3.61 -7.41
C ALA A 34 -24.25 3.42 -7.64
N PRO A 35 -24.88 2.39 -7.04
CA PRO A 35 -26.29 2.05 -7.28
C PRO A 35 -27.28 3.18 -6.94
N GLN A 36 -26.88 4.11 -6.06
CA GLN A 36 -27.68 5.27 -5.65
C GLN A 36 -27.29 6.57 -6.36
N GLY A 37 -26.53 6.50 -7.46
CA GLY A 37 -25.99 7.66 -8.16
C GLY A 37 -24.89 8.40 -7.38
N GLU A 38 -24.27 7.72 -6.42
CA GLU A 38 -23.17 8.20 -5.58
C GLU A 38 -22.20 7.05 -5.32
N LEU A 39 -20.91 7.32 -5.48
CA LEU A 39 -19.83 6.40 -5.16
C LEU A 39 -19.50 6.54 -3.67
N SER A 40 -19.92 5.57 -2.87
CA SER A 40 -19.43 5.40 -1.49
C SER A 40 -18.06 4.73 -1.52
N ALA A 41 -17.04 5.37 -0.97
CA ALA A 41 -15.65 4.90 -0.99
C ALA A 41 -15.05 4.85 0.43
N ALA A 42 -14.68 3.65 0.88
CA ALA A 42 -14.02 3.46 2.17
C ALA A 42 -12.52 3.81 2.07
N VAL A 43 -12.02 4.65 2.98
CA VAL A 43 -10.60 5.07 3.01
C VAL A 43 -9.96 4.79 4.36
N TYR A 44 -8.86 4.03 4.35
CA TYR A 44 -8.12 3.69 5.55
C TYR A 44 -7.29 4.88 6.07
N LEU A 45 -7.69 5.46 7.20
CA LEU A 45 -7.02 6.62 7.80
C LEU A 45 -5.64 6.29 8.38
N GLY A 46 -5.36 5.03 8.71
CA GLY A 46 -4.08 4.63 9.30
C GLY A 46 -2.92 4.60 8.31
N ASN A 47 -3.17 4.67 6.99
CA ASN A 47 -2.12 4.83 5.99
C ASN A 47 -1.82 6.32 5.77
N VAL A 48 -1.03 6.89 6.68
CA VAL A 48 -0.64 8.31 6.67
C VAL A 48 0.21 8.75 5.47
N LEU A 49 0.66 7.80 4.62
CA LEU A 49 1.30 8.12 3.35
C LEU A 49 0.28 8.44 2.25
N LEU A 50 -0.93 7.90 2.35
CA LEU A 50 -1.99 8.04 1.34
C LEU A 50 -3.18 8.88 1.83
N VAL A 51 -3.33 9.06 3.15
CA VAL A 51 -4.25 10.01 3.77
C VAL A 51 -3.42 10.97 4.62
N THR A 52 -3.19 12.17 4.11
CA THR A 52 -2.20 13.12 4.65
C THR A 52 -2.81 14.28 5.42
N GLY A 53 -4.14 14.41 5.42
CA GLY A 53 -4.80 15.50 6.14
C GLY A 53 -6.31 15.48 6.02
N ARG A 54 -6.92 16.64 6.29
CA ARG A 54 -8.36 16.87 6.16
C ARG A 54 -8.65 18.19 5.44
N SER A 55 -9.74 18.23 4.69
CA SER A 55 -10.28 19.46 4.11
C SER A 55 -10.89 20.35 5.19
N SER A 56 -11.26 21.58 4.83
CA SER A 56 -12.01 22.48 5.72
C SER A 56 -13.37 21.92 6.13
N ALA A 57 -13.95 21.03 5.32
CA ALA A 57 -15.19 20.31 5.63
C ALA A 57 -14.96 19.08 6.54
N GLY A 58 -13.71 18.73 6.82
CA GLY A 58 -13.33 17.60 7.66
C GLY A 58 -13.12 16.28 6.91
N ASP A 59 -13.33 16.25 5.59
CA ASP A 59 -13.11 15.06 4.77
C ASP A 59 -11.62 14.69 4.66
N PRO A 60 -11.26 13.40 4.60
CA PRO A 60 -9.86 13.00 4.43
C PRO A 60 -9.33 13.47 3.07
N THR A 61 -8.05 13.88 3.05
CA THR A 61 -7.34 14.34 1.84
C THR A 61 -6.05 13.56 1.65
N GLY A 62 -5.54 13.53 0.42
CA GLY A 62 -4.33 12.80 0.04
C GLY A 62 -4.60 11.86 -1.14
N ILE A 63 -3.59 11.06 -1.49
CA ILE A 63 -3.62 10.19 -2.67
C ILE A 63 -4.84 9.25 -2.68
N SER A 64 -5.16 8.59 -1.57
CA SER A 64 -6.30 7.66 -1.53
C SER A 64 -7.65 8.36 -1.78
N PRO A 65 -8.01 9.44 -1.07
CA PRO A 65 -9.19 10.25 -1.39
C PRO A 65 -9.20 10.82 -2.82
N ASP A 66 -8.05 11.25 -3.34
CA ASP A 66 -7.95 11.81 -4.69
C ASP A 66 -8.20 10.75 -5.76
N VAL A 67 -7.74 9.51 -5.55
CA VAL A 67 -8.08 8.36 -6.40
C VAL A 67 -9.58 8.10 -6.38
N CYS A 68 -10.24 8.14 -5.21
CA CYS A 68 -11.70 8.02 -5.13
C CYS A 68 -12.41 9.12 -5.94
N ALA A 69 -11.93 10.36 -5.85
CA ALA A 69 -12.50 11.48 -6.58
C ALA A 69 -12.32 11.34 -8.10
N ALA A 70 -11.15 10.89 -8.55
CA ALA A 70 -10.90 10.60 -9.96
C ALA A 70 -11.85 9.51 -10.49
N ILE A 71 -12.08 8.44 -9.71
CA ILE A 71 -13.02 7.38 -10.08
C ILE A 71 -14.46 7.92 -10.13
N ALA A 72 -14.91 8.66 -9.12
CA ALA A 72 -16.25 9.25 -9.11
C ALA A 72 -16.49 10.18 -10.32
N ASN A 73 -15.49 11.00 -10.67
CA ASN A 73 -15.53 11.88 -11.83
C ASN A 73 -15.63 11.08 -13.14
N LEU A 74 -14.86 9.99 -13.28
CA LEU A 74 -14.93 9.11 -14.45
C LEU A 74 -16.29 8.42 -14.58
N LEU A 75 -16.90 8.05 -13.46
CA LEU A 75 -18.25 7.47 -13.41
C LEU A 75 -19.37 8.50 -13.60
N GLY A 76 -19.07 9.80 -13.51
CA GLY A 76 -20.05 10.89 -13.60
C GLY A 76 -21.02 10.94 -12.40
N VAL A 77 -20.58 10.50 -11.22
CA VAL A 77 -21.40 10.45 -9.99
C VAL A 77 -20.78 11.27 -8.86
N ARG A 78 -21.55 11.57 -7.82
CA ARG A 78 -21.02 12.19 -6.60
C ARG A 78 -20.11 11.21 -5.84
N LEU A 79 -19.16 11.74 -5.08
CA LEU A 79 -18.33 10.97 -4.17
C LEU A 79 -18.81 11.14 -2.72
N LYS A 80 -18.86 10.04 -1.98
CA LYS A 80 -18.97 10.01 -0.52
C LYS A 80 -17.83 9.22 0.08
N LEU A 81 -16.94 9.90 0.80
CA LEU A 81 -15.83 9.26 1.50
C LEU A 81 -16.31 8.71 2.85
N ILE A 82 -15.97 7.45 3.13
CA ILE A 82 -16.27 6.77 4.39
C ILE A 82 -14.92 6.51 5.10
N PRO A 83 -14.57 7.33 6.10
CA PRO A 83 -13.30 7.17 6.80
C PRO A 83 -13.33 5.95 7.72
N CYS A 84 -12.36 5.05 7.54
CA CYS A 84 -12.19 3.83 8.33
C CYS A 84 -10.92 3.92 9.18
N LYS A 85 -11.00 3.48 10.43
CA LYS A 85 -9.87 3.45 11.38
C LYS A 85 -9.00 2.21 11.21
N THR A 86 -9.54 1.14 10.64
CA THR A 86 -8.84 -0.14 10.45
C THR A 86 -8.97 -0.65 9.02
N GLN A 87 -8.05 -1.52 8.61
CA GLN A 87 -8.12 -2.19 7.30
C GLN A 87 -9.33 -3.14 7.22
N VAL A 88 -9.70 -3.75 8.35
CA VAL A 88 -10.88 -4.62 8.47
C VAL A 88 -12.15 -3.84 8.17
N GLU A 89 -12.31 -2.64 8.75
CA GLU A 89 -13.45 -1.77 8.46
C GLU A 89 -13.58 -1.44 6.96
N VAL A 90 -12.46 -1.25 6.24
CA VAL A 90 -12.50 -1.01 4.79
C VAL A 90 -13.00 -2.23 4.04
N ILE A 91 -12.45 -3.41 4.35
CA ILE A 91 -12.85 -4.67 3.69
C ILE A 91 -14.32 -4.98 3.96
N ASP A 92 -14.76 -4.86 5.21
CA ASP A 92 -16.14 -5.12 5.61
C ASP A 92 -17.13 -4.15 4.93
N ALA A 93 -16.76 -2.87 4.80
CA ALA A 93 -17.58 -1.89 4.13
C ALA A 93 -17.80 -2.22 2.64
N VAL A 94 -16.81 -2.77 1.96
CA VAL A 94 -16.94 -3.21 0.56
C VAL A 94 -17.68 -4.55 0.47
N ALA A 95 -17.29 -5.54 1.28
CA ALA A 95 -17.88 -6.88 1.25
C ALA A 95 -19.38 -6.89 1.60
N SER A 96 -19.83 -5.96 2.45
CA SER A 96 -21.25 -5.79 2.80
C SER A 96 -22.05 -4.93 1.81
N GLY A 97 -21.40 -4.35 0.79
CA GLY A 97 -22.03 -3.45 -0.18
C GLY A 97 -22.35 -2.05 0.35
N ILE A 98 -21.85 -1.67 1.54
CA ILE A 98 -21.96 -0.29 2.07
C ILE A 98 -21.17 0.68 1.17
N CYS A 99 -19.99 0.26 0.73
CA CYS A 99 -19.13 0.98 -0.21
C CYS A 99 -19.05 0.25 -1.54
N GLY A 100 -19.02 1.01 -2.64
CA GLY A 100 -18.73 0.46 -3.97
C GLY A 100 -17.23 0.16 -4.15
N ILE A 101 -16.36 0.93 -3.48
CA ILE A 101 -14.90 0.72 -3.50
C ILE A 101 -14.29 0.94 -2.11
N GLY A 102 -13.09 0.39 -1.91
CA GLY A 102 -12.31 0.57 -0.69
C GLY A 102 -10.81 0.66 -0.99
N LEU A 103 -10.11 1.54 -0.29
CA LEU A 103 -8.69 1.84 -0.50
C LEU A 103 -7.89 1.27 0.67
N VAL A 104 -7.23 0.14 0.42
CA VAL A 104 -6.50 -0.64 1.41
C VAL A 104 -5.38 -1.44 0.73
N GLY A 105 -4.28 -1.71 1.45
CA GLY A 105 -3.19 -2.54 0.92
C GLY A 105 -3.69 -3.93 0.52
N ALA A 106 -3.28 -4.39 -0.65
CA ALA A 106 -3.70 -5.69 -1.16
C ALA A 106 -3.04 -6.81 -0.34
N ASP A 107 -3.83 -7.81 0.03
CA ASP A 107 -3.32 -9.02 0.65
C ASP A 107 -4.25 -10.20 0.32
N PRO A 108 -3.72 -11.38 -0.07
CA PRO A 108 -4.56 -12.54 -0.38
C PRO A 108 -5.52 -12.94 0.74
N SER A 109 -5.12 -12.77 2.01
CA SER A 109 -5.98 -13.08 3.16
C SER A 109 -7.19 -12.14 3.29
N ARG A 110 -7.14 -10.96 2.66
CA ARG A 110 -8.24 -9.97 2.64
C ARG A 110 -9.21 -10.16 1.47
N ALA A 111 -8.90 -11.04 0.52
CA ALA A 111 -9.70 -11.19 -0.71
C ALA A 111 -11.06 -11.87 -0.51
N LYS A 112 -11.40 -12.31 0.71
CA LYS A 112 -12.67 -12.98 0.96
C LYS A 112 -13.83 -11.97 0.87
N GLY A 113 -14.63 -12.09 -0.19
CA GLY A 113 -15.81 -11.24 -0.40
C GLY A 113 -15.52 -9.92 -1.11
N VAL A 114 -14.29 -9.70 -1.58
CA VAL A 114 -13.88 -8.53 -2.37
C VAL A 114 -12.97 -8.95 -3.52
N THR A 115 -12.80 -8.08 -4.52
CA THR A 115 -11.81 -8.28 -5.59
C THR A 115 -10.89 -7.06 -5.62
N PHE A 116 -9.59 -7.29 -5.81
CA PHE A 116 -8.61 -6.22 -5.94
C PHE A 116 -8.42 -5.82 -7.41
N THR A 117 -8.23 -4.54 -7.67
CA THR A 117 -7.79 -4.02 -8.97
C THR A 117 -6.30 -4.25 -9.16
N ALA A 118 -5.76 -3.86 -10.32
CA ALA A 118 -4.32 -3.59 -10.41
C ALA A 118 -3.92 -2.51 -9.38
N ALA A 119 -2.69 -2.59 -8.89
CA ALA A 119 -2.14 -1.60 -7.96
C ALA A 119 -2.13 -0.20 -8.59
N TYR A 120 -2.55 0.81 -7.84
CA TYR A 120 -2.47 2.22 -8.24
C TYR A 120 -1.22 2.93 -7.68
N VAL A 121 -0.60 2.34 -6.67
CA VAL A 121 0.67 2.77 -6.06
C VAL A 121 1.33 1.54 -5.45
N GLU A 122 2.66 1.50 -5.47
CA GLU A 122 3.46 0.52 -4.73
C GLU A 122 4.16 1.23 -3.57
N LEU A 123 4.05 0.65 -2.37
CA LEU A 123 4.75 1.14 -1.18
C LEU A 123 5.79 0.11 -0.74
N GLU A 124 7.06 0.49 -0.81
CA GLU A 124 8.16 -0.39 -0.44
C GLU A 124 8.14 -0.74 1.06
N ALA A 125 8.18 -2.02 1.39
CA ALA A 125 8.33 -2.51 2.76
C ALA A 125 9.75 -3.04 3.00
N SER A 126 10.40 -2.52 4.04
CA SER A 126 11.77 -2.87 4.41
C SER A 126 11.93 -2.91 5.92
N TYR A 127 13.18 -2.97 6.38
CA TYR A 127 13.56 -3.00 7.78
C TYR A 127 14.41 -1.79 8.16
N LEU A 128 14.23 -1.31 9.37
CA LEU A 128 15.16 -0.45 10.09
C LEU A 128 15.92 -1.29 11.10
N VAL A 129 17.23 -1.09 11.20
CA VAL A 129 18.09 -1.76 12.20
C VAL A 129 18.73 -0.71 13.13
N PRO A 130 19.02 -1.05 14.39
CA PRO A 130 19.63 -0.12 15.35
C PRO A 130 21.09 0.19 14.98
N ASP A 131 21.66 1.19 15.65
CA ASP A 131 23.08 1.50 15.53
C ASP A 131 23.94 0.28 15.89
N GLY A 132 25.05 0.10 15.16
CA GLY A 132 25.96 -1.04 15.33
C GLY A 132 25.39 -2.43 14.97
N SER A 133 24.18 -2.52 14.40
CA SER A 133 23.60 -3.80 14.01
C SER A 133 24.49 -4.52 12.98
N PRO A 134 24.75 -5.83 13.14
CA PRO A 134 25.49 -6.64 12.17
C PRO A 134 24.68 -6.98 10.91
N ILE A 135 23.38 -6.67 10.90
CA ILE A 135 22.49 -6.92 9.76
C ILE A 135 22.72 -5.82 8.72
N GLU A 136 23.29 -6.17 7.58
CA GLU A 136 23.62 -5.24 6.51
C GLU A 136 22.57 -5.23 5.39
N LYS A 137 21.88 -6.36 5.17
CA LYS A 137 21.00 -6.60 4.02
C LYS A 137 19.67 -7.20 4.46
N VAL A 138 18.59 -6.87 3.74
CA VAL A 138 17.23 -7.40 3.97
C VAL A 138 17.21 -8.93 4.07
N ALA A 139 17.97 -9.62 3.24
CA ALA A 139 18.03 -11.09 3.21
C ALA A 139 18.66 -11.73 4.46
N GLN A 140 19.34 -10.95 5.31
CA GLN A 140 19.95 -11.44 6.56
C GLN A 140 18.99 -11.40 7.76
N VAL A 141 17.79 -10.83 7.59
CA VAL A 141 16.86 -10.62 8.71
C VAL A 141 16.14 -11.91 9.11
N ASP A 142 15.81 -12.79 8.16
CA ASP A 142 15.13 -14.05 8.46
C ASP A 142 16.12 -15.12 8.93
N GLN A 143 16.54 -15.04 10.19
CA GLN A 143 17.48 -15.97 10.84
C GLN A 143 17.01 -16.32 12.25
N ASP A 144 17.45 -17.48 12.75
CA ASP A 144 17.11 -17.94 14.09
C ASP A 144 17.57 -16.92 15.15
N GLY A 145 16.68 -16.63 16.10
CA GLY A 145 16.95 -15.69 17.19
C GLY A 145 16.75 -14.21 16.85
N ILE A 146 16.57 -13.85 15.57
CA ILE A 146 16.23 -12.48 15.17
C ILE A 146 14.77 -12.18 15.51
N ARG A 147 14.55 -11.03 16.16
CA ARG A 147 13.24 -10.49 16.53
C ARG A 147 12.92 -9.27 15.69
N ILE A 148 11.71 -9.23 15.12
CA ILE A 148 11.28 -8.16 14.22
C ILE A 148 10.06 -7.46 14.82
N ALA A 149 10.17 -6.18 15.18
CA ALA A 149 9.02 -5.37 15.55
C ALA A 149 8.13 -5.14 14.32
N SER A 150 6.82 -5.38 14.41
CA SER A 150 5.91 -5.19 13.28
C SER A 150 4.52 -4.72 13.73
N PHE A 151 3.90 -3.84 12.94
CA PHE A 151 2.50 -3.48 13.13
C PHE A 151 1.60 -4.64 12.67
N CYS A 152 1.01 -5.32 13.65
CA CYS A 152 0.12 -6.46 13.47
C CYS A 152 -0.99 -6.17 12.45
N ASN A 153 -1.24 -7.12 11.55
CA ASN A 153 -2.28 -7.06 10.52
C ASN A 153 -2.09 -5.95 9.46
N SER A 154 -0.97 -5.23 9.45
CA SER A 154 -0.58 -4.44 8.28
C SER A 154 -0.30 -5.37 7.08
N ALA A 155 -0.34 -4.85 5.86
CA ALA A 155 -0.13 -5.70 4.68
C ALA A 155 1.29 -6.31 4.63
N TYR A 156 2.30 -5.55 5.06
CA TYR A 156 3.67 -6.07 5.17
C TYR A 156 3.79 -7.09 6.31
N ASP A 157 3.08 -6.92 7.42
CA ASP A 157 3.05 -7.90 8.51
C ASP A 157 2.42 -9.22 8.07
N LEU A 158 1.28 -9.17 7.39
CA LEU A 158 0.64 -10.36 6.82
C LEU A 158 1.55 -11.06 5.81
N TRP A 159 2.33 -10.30 5.03
CA TRP A 159 3.35 -10.88 4.16
C TRP A 159 4.46 -11.56 4.96
N LEU A 160 5.00 -10.92 6.00
CA LEU A 160 6.05 -11.49 6.86
C LEU A 160 5.60 -12.79 7.52
N GLN A 161 4.38 -12.82 8.08
CA GLN A 161 3.81 -14.03 8.70
C GLN A 161 3.77 -15.23 7.74
N ARG A 162 3.66 -15.01 6.43
CA ARG A 162 3.63 -16.08 5.41
C ARG A 162 5.00 -16.47 4.88
N ASN A 163 5.99 -15.58 4.96
CA ASN A 163 7.25 -15.71 4.23
C ASN A 163 8.48 -15.88 5.15
N LEU A 164 8.40 -15.49 6.42
CA LEU A 164 9.46 -15.75 7.39
C LEU A 164 9.48 -17.24 7.74
N GLN A 165 10.68 -17.81 7.78
CA GLN A 165 10.91 -19.21 8.15
C GLN A 165 11.58 -19.35 9.52
N HIS A 166 12.35 -18.35 9.95
CA HIS A 166 13.26 -18.43 11.09
C HIS A 166 13.08 -17.31 12.11
N ALA A 167 12.97 -16.06 11.66
CA ALA A 167 12.84 -14.92 12.55
C ALA A 167 11.46 -14.88 13.24
N THR A 168 11.41 -14.25 14.42
CA THR A 168 10.17 -14.12 15.20
C THR A 168 9.61 -12.71 15.10
N LEU A 169 8.32 -12.59 14.79
CA LEU A 169 7.62 -11.32 14.83
C LEU A 169 7.24 -10.93 16.28
N VAL A 170 7.54 -9.69 16.63
CA VAL A 170 7.10 -9.03 17.85
C VAL A 170 6.04 -8.00 17.45
N HIS A 171 4.78 -8.40 17.62
CA HIS A 171 3.64 -7.61 17.15
C HIS A 171 3.33 -6.42 18.07
N ALA A 172 2.96 -5.31 17.43
CA ALA A 172 2.40 -4.12 18.06
C ALA A 172 1.06 -3.73 17.40
N ASP A 173 0.22 -3.01 18.12
CA ASP A 173 -1.12 -2.62 17.66
C ASP A 173 -1.13 -1.43 16.68
N SER A 174 0.02 -0.79 16.47
CA SER A 174 0.19 0.30 15.50
C SER A 174 1.64 0.43 15.08
N PHE A 175 1.90 1.15 13.99
CA PHE A 175 3.27 1.48 13.59
C PHE A 175 4.01 2.31 14.66
N ALA A 176 3.32 3.25 15.32
CA ALA A 176 3.90 4.01 16.42
C ALA A 176 4.26 3.10 17.61
N ALA A 177 3.42 2.12 17.93
CA ALA A 177 3.71 1.15 18.98
C ALA A 177 4.89 0.22 18.61
N SER A 178 5.01 -0.22 17.35
CA SER A 178 6.19 -1.00 16.92
C SER A 178 7.47 -0.18 16.97
N CYS A 179 7.40 1.11 16.65
CA CYS A 179 8.50 2.06 16.83
C CYS A 179 8.93 2.17 18.30
N THR A 180 7.97 2.26 19.23
CA THR A 180 8.25 2.27 20.69
C THR A 180 8.93 0.98 21.13
N LEU A 181 8.37 -0.19 20.77
CA LEU A 181 8.96 -1.50 21.10
C LEU A 181 10.40 -1.63 20.59
N PHE A 182 10.66 -1.11 19.38
CA PHE A 182 12.00 -1.10 18.80
C PHE A 182 12.97 -0.18 19.54
N LYS A 183 12.53 1.05 19.87
CA LYS A 183 13.34 2.03 20.64
C LYS A 183 13.70 1.54 22.05
N GLU A 184 12.81 0.80 22.69
CA GLU A 184 13.03 0.25 24.04
C GLU A 184 14.06 -0.91 24.07
N GLY A 185 14.66 -1.26 22.93
CA GLY A 185 15.82 -2.15 22.86
C GLY A 185 15.49 -3.64 22.81
N GLY A 186 14.24 -4.00 22.49
CA GLY A 186 13.85 -5.39 22.32
C GLY A 186 14.23 -5.94 20.94
N PRO A 187 13.47 -5.63 19.88
CA PRO A 187 13.67 -6.26 18.57
C PRO A 187 14.95 -5.85 17.83
N ASP A 188 15.53 -6.77 17.07
CA ASP A 188 16.76 -6.58 16.27
C ASP A 188 16.52 -5.79 14.98
N ALA A 189 15.27 -5.79 14.50
CA ALA A 189 14.81 -5.02 13.36
C ALA A 189 13.38 -4.49 13.57
N LEU A 190 13.04 -3.39 12.90
CA LEU A 190 11.68 -2.86 12.78
C LEU A 190 11.22 -2.96 11.33
N ALA A 191 10.14 -3.70 11.08
CA ALA A 191 9.49 -3.77 9.78
C ALA A 191 8.56 -2.58 9.57
N GLY A 192 8.54 -2.06 8.34
CA GLY A 192 7.62 -0.98 7.98
C GLY A 192 7.79 -0.51 6.54
N LEU A 193 6.97 0.46 6.16
CA LEU A 193 7.11 1.11 4.86
C LEU A 193 8.36 1.99 4.87
N ARG A 194 9.20 1.92 3.82
CA ARG A 194 10.47 2.65 3.74
C ARG A 194 10.32 4.12 4.10
N THR A 195 9.34 4.81 3.52
CA THR A 195 9.08 6.24 3.83
C THR A 195 8.82 6.49 5.32
N SER A 196 8.11 5.59 5.99
CA SER A 196 7.84 5.70 7.44
C SER A 196 9.09 5.36 8.26
N LEU A 197 9.86 4.36 7.85
CA LEU A 197 11.12 3.98 8.50
C LEU A 197 12.18 5.08 8.38
N THR A 198 12.33 5.69 7.20
CA THR A 198 13.26 6.80 6.97
C THR A 198 12.90 8.03 7.79
N LYS A 199 11.60 8.33 7.98
CA LYS A 199 11.19 9.40 8.88
C LYS A 199 11.55 9.06 10.32
N PHE A 200 11.25 7.84 10.76
CA PHE A 200 11.51 7.41 12.12
C PHE A 200 13.01 7.28 12.45
N SER A 201 13.86 6.93 11.48
CA SER A 201 15.31 6.84 11.68
C SER A 201 15.94 8.17 12.08
N LEU A 202 15.31 9.30 11.72
CA LEU A 202 15.75 10.64 12.15
C LEU A 202 15.64 10.82 13.67
N GLU A 203 14.80 10.05 14.35
CA GLU A 203 14.61 10.08 15.79
C GLU A 203 15.50 9.07 16.54
N MET A 204 16.26 8.23 15.82
CA MET A 204 17.08 7.16 16.39
C MET A 204 18.47 7.21 15.79
N ALA A 205 19.36 7.97 16.44
CA ALA A 205 20.73 8.18 15.97
C ALA A 205 21.45 6.84 15.71
N GLY A 206 22.16 6.77 14.59
CA GLY A 206 22.91 5.60 14.15
C GLY A 206 22.05 4.46 13.55
N SER A 207 20.72 4.51 13.69
CA SER A 207 19.84 3.54 13.01
C SER A 207 19.93 3.67 11.48
N ARG A 208 19.70 2.56 10.79
CA ARG A 208 19.82 2.48 9.33
C ARG A 208 18.67 1.71 8.73
N VAL A 209 18.04 2.28 7.71
CA VAL A 209 17.09 1.55 6.87
C VAL A 209 17.90 0.64 5.95
N LEU A 210 17.60 -0.66 5.94
CA LEU A 210 18.30 -1.61 5.07
C LEU A 210 17.98 -1.33 3.60
N GLU A 211 19.01 -1.33 2.75
CA GLU A 211 18.85 -1.19 1.31
C GLU A 211 18.01 -2.33 0.71
N GLY A 212 17.17 -1.99 -0.28
CA GLY A 212 16.21 -2.91 -0.88
C GLY A 212 14.91 -3.07 -0.08
N GLN A 213 14.07 -4.01 -0.49
CA GLN A 213 12.77 -4.29 0.11
C GLN A 213 12.55 -5.80 0.20
N PHE A 214 11.73 -6.25 1.15
CA PHE A 214 11.29 -7.65 1.18
C PHE A 214 9.99 -7.86 0.38
N THR A 215 9.18 -6.81 0.21
CA THR A 215 8.01 -6.79 -0.67
C THR A 215 7.61 -5.36 -1.02
N GLY A 216 6.90 -5.20 -2.14
CA GLY A 216 6.04 -4.04 -2.39
C GLY A 216 4.62 -4.34 -1.89
N ILE A 217 3.92 -3.31 -1.40
CA ILE A 217 2.52 -3.36 -0.94
C ILE A 217 1.63 -2.54 -1.87
#